data_AF-A0A2N5ZN48-F1
#
_entry.id   AF-A0A2N5ZN48-F1
#
_cell.length_a   1.000
_cell.length_b   1.000
_cell.length_c   1.000
_cell.angle_alpha   90.00
_cell.angle_beta   90.00
_cell.angle_gamma   90.00
#
_symmetry.space_group_name_H-M   'P 1'
#
loop_
_entity.id
_entity.type
_entity.pdbx_description
1 polymer ?
#
loop_
_entity_poly.entity_id
_entity_poly.type
_entity_poly.pdbx_seq_one_letter_code
_entity_poly.pdbx_strand_id
1 'polypeptide(L)'
;MVMWIILFMFLVCVQGFFSGIEVGLISIDRIKLKELVARKNKSAIFISKILDNIENILTVSLIGVNLSVIAGSIISTNEFLPYFIGRFGAFWGKVIMSGCILTPIVVIFAEILPKEIYRQKALRLVLRSTFLIRVARFIFYIPAVIVKNMISVFLPKKQKESFFLNKEELEQIINISNKSGVLTPGEKEMMEGIFDLSTTQVKEIMTQRVNVVAVAEDSEIDELMTLAQEHGHSRFPVYGESIDDIKGFVFILDIIYEGAHEKNDHKLSDYIRNINFVPETKKVDKLFREMKMSQEQIRMVIDEYGQVSGLISLEDIIEEIVGEINDEFDEVEESSVVSQDGELIIDSSIPVEELNERYELNIPEGEEYDTLAGFLEDYTGVIPNVNQVIKWEDYSFTIRSKQKNSIGKVKINIKNIETEEKDVSR
;
A
#
# COMPACT_ATOMS: atom_id res chain seq x y z
N MET A 1 43.45 36.02 -28.41
CA MET A 1 42.84 36.22 -27.08
C MET A 1 41.33 36.07 -27.09
N VAL A 2 40.57 36.91 -27.82
CA VAL A 2 39.09 36.87 -27.83
C VAL A 2 38.54 35.48 -28.25
N MET A 3 39.11 34.89 -29.30
CA MET A 3 38.73 33.54 -29.76
C MET A 3 38.88 32.47 -28.67
N TRP A 4 39.98 32.50 -27.89
CA TRP A 4 40.23 31.54 -26.83
C TRP A 4 39.30 31.71 -25.63
N ILE A 5 38.94 32.95 -25.31
CA ILE A 5 37.94 33.25 -24.26
C ILE A 5 36.57 32.73 -24.69
N ILE A 6 36.17 32.97 -25.93
CA ILE A 6 34.91 32.44 -26.48
C ILE A 6 34.91 30.91 -26.44
N LEU A 7 36.02 30.28 -26.83
CA LEU A 7 36.15 28.82 -26.81
C LEU A 7 36.13 28.25 -25.38
N PHE A 8 36.80 28.89 -24.42
CA PHE A 8 36.77 28.50 -23.02
C PHE A 8 35.36 28.61 -22.43
N MET A 9 34.68 29.73 -22.69
CA MET A 9 33.32 29.95 -22.22
C MET A 9 32.34 28.95 -22.85
N PHE A 10 32.54 28.62 -24.14
CA PHE A 10 31.80 27.56 -24.81
C PHE A 10 32.02 26.19 -24.12
N LEU A 11 33.25 25.83 -23.79
CA LEU A 11 33.55 24.57 -23.10
C LEU A 11 32.93 24.50 -21.70
N VAL A 12 32.93 25.60 -20.96
CA VAL A 12 32.24 25.72 -19.66
C VAL A 12 30.74 25.51 -19.81
N CYS A 13 30.11 26.09 -20.84
CA CYS A 13 28.69 25.85 -21.13
C CYS A 13 28.41 24.39 -21.52
N VAL A 14 29.30 23.76 -22.32
CA VAL A 14 29.18 22.35 -22.70
C VAL A 14 29.32 21.44 -21.46
N GLN A 15 30.27 21.73 -20.57
CA GLN A 15 30.42 21.02 -19.30
C GLN A 15 29.14 21.12 -18.46
N GLY A 16 28.60 22.34 -18.29
CA GLY A 16 27.36 22.58 -17.55
C GLY A 16 26.15 21.87 -18.15
N PHE A 17 26.08 21.80 -19.48
CA PHE A 17 25.03 21.07 -20.17
C PHE A 17 25.07 19.57 -19.86
N PHE A 18 26.24 18.92 -19.98
CA PHE A 18 26.39 17.49 -19.69
C PHE A 18 26.12 17.20 -18.21
N SER A 19 26.77 17.95 -17.33
CA SER A 19 26.60 17.85 -15.88
C SER A 19 25.12 18.02 -15.46
N GLY A 20 24.41 18.97 -16.06
CA GLY A 20 22.98 19.17 -15.84
C GLY A 20 22.10 18.04 -16.36
N ILE A 21 22.38 17.51 -17.57
CA ILE A 21 21.62 16.39 -18.15
C ILE A 21 21.72 15.13 -17.31
N GLU A 22 22.90 14.84 -16.78
CA GLU A 22 23.11 13.68 -15.91
C GLU A 22 22.12 13.69 -14.73
N VAL A 23 22.09 14.78 -13.97
CA VAL A 23 21.16 14.92 -12.84
C VAL A 23 19.71 15.05 -13.31
N GLY A 24 19.49 15.79 -14.40
CA GLY A 24 18.15 15.97 -14.98
C GLY A 24 17.50 14.66 -15.41
N LEU A 25 18.26 13.73 -16.01
CA LEU A 25 17.75 12.43 -16.42
C LEU A 25 17.42 11.53 -15.21
N ILE A 26 18.22 11.61 -14.15
CA ILE A 26 18.00 10.85 -12.91
C ILE A 26 16.76 11.39 -12.16
N SER A 27 16.58 12.71 -12.13
CA SER A 27 15.51 13.38 -11.38
C SER A 27 14.20 13.56 -12.15
N ILE A 28 14.03 12.96 -13.34
CA ILE A 28 12.77 13.06 -14.09
C ILE A 28 11.65 12.30 -13.36
N ASP A 29 10.52 12.97 -13.19
CA ASP A 29 9.23 12.37 -12.82
C ASP A 29 8.75 11.46 -13.98
N ARG A 30 8.83 10.15 -13.75
CA ARG A 30 8.49 9.12 -14.75
C ARG A 30 7.01 9.09 -15.09
N ILE A 31 6.13 9.48 -14.16
CA ILE A 31 4.68 9.47 -14.35
C ILE A 31 4.30 10.58 -15.34
N LYS A 32 4.77 11.81 -15.10
CA LYS A 32 4.55 12.94 -16.01
C LYS A 32 5.18 12.71 -17.39
N LEU A 33 6.33 12.04 -17.46
CA LEU A 33 6.93 11.67 -18.74
C LEU A 33 6.04 10.70 -19.53
N LYS A 34 5.49 9.66 -18.89
CA LYS A 34 4.57 8.70 -19.52
C LYS A 34 3.29 9.38 -20.01
N GLU A 35 2.76 10.34 -19.26
CA GLU A 35 1.62 11.15 -19.69
C GLU A 35 1.91 11.91 -21.00
N LEU A 36 3.07 12.55 -21.10
CA LEU A 36 3.50 13.25 -22.32
C LEU A 36 3.76 12.30 -23.51
N VAL A 37 4.18 11.07 -23.24
CA VAL A 37 4.30 10.00 -24.25
C VAL A 37 2.93 9.60 -24.79
N ALA A 38 1.93 9.43 -23.91
CA ALA A 38 0.55 9.14 -24.30
C ALA A 38 -0.04 10.25 -25.19
N ARG A 39 0.30 11.52 -24.89
CA ARG A 39 -0.01 12.70 -25.72
C ARG A 39 0.81 12.79 -27.02
N LYS A 40 1.56 11.75 -27.40
CA LYS A 40 2.38 11.64 -28.63
C LYS A 40 3.46 12.73 -28.76
N ASN A 41 3.99 13.26 -27.65
CA ASN A 41 5.10 14.20 -27.71
C ASN A 41 6.40 13.52 -28.16
N LYS A 42 6.96 13.94 -29.31
CA LYS A 42 8.16 13.34 -29.90
C LYS A 42 9.40 13.38 -28.99
N SER A 43 9.56 14.46 -28.22
CA SER A 43 10.68 14.60 -27.29
C SER A 43 10.52 13.65 -26.10
N ALA A 44 9.31 13.55 -25.54
CA ALA A 44 9.02 12.64 -24.43
C ALA A 44 9.25 11.16 -24.83
N ILE A 45 8.81 10.77 -26.03
CA ILE A 45 9.05 9.42 -26.57
C ILE A 45 10.54 9.12 -26.67
N PHE A 46 11.35 10.08 -27.14
CA PHE A 46 12.79 9.89 -27.27
C PHE A 46 13.49 9.78 -25.92
N ILE A 47 13.15 10.66 -24.97
CA ILE A 47 13.72 10.64 -23.62
C ILE A 47 13.31 9.37 -22.87
N SER A 48 12.07 8.91 -23.02
CA SER A 48 11.62 7.62 -22.45
C SER A 48 12.49 6.46 -22.93
N LYS A 49 12.75 6.38 -24.24
CA LYS A 49 13.65 5.34 -24.81
C LYS A 49 15.09 5.43 -24.32
N ILE A 50 15.54 6.64 -23.96
CA ILE A 50 16.88 6.84 -23.38
C ILE A 50 16.91 6.34 -21.93
N LEU A 51 15.86 6.59 -21.14
CA LEU A 51 15.78 6.13 -19.75
C LEU A 51 15.76 4.61 -19.63
N ASP A 52 15.20 3.88 -20.61
CA ASP A 52 15.28 2.40 -20.69
C ASP A 52 16.72 1.86 -20.74
N ASN A 53 17.68 2.72 -21.11
CA ASN A 53 19.12 2.43 -21.11
C ASN A 53 19.89 3.63 -20.55
N ILE A 54 19.51 4.08 -19.35
CA ILE A 54 20.09 5.27 -18.72
C ILE A 54 21.62 5.19 -18.60
N GLU A 55 22.18 4.00 -18.36
CA GLU A 55 23.63 3.77 -18.28
C GLU A 55 24.40 4.29 -19.52
N ASN A 56 23.85 4.09 -20.73
CA ASN A 56 24.54 4.50 -21.95
C ASN A 56 24.61 6.04 -22.06
N ILE A 57 23.55 6.74 -21.66
CA ILE A 57 23.53 8.21 -21.72
C ILE A 57 24.32 8.83 -20.58
N LEU A 58 24.33 8.21 -19.39
CA LEU A 58 25.20 8.61 -18.28
C LEU A 58 26.68 8.47 -18.68
N THR A 59 27.04 7.39 -19.37
CA THR A 59 28.40 7.21 -19.90
C THR A 59 28.76 8.32 -20.90
N VAL A 60 27.87 8.64 -21.84
CA VAL A 60 28.06 9.77 -22.78
C VAL A 60 28.22 11.09 -22.04
N SER A 61 27.40 11.32 -21.01
CA SER A 61 27.46 12.55 -20.21
C SER A 61 28.79 12.68 -19.47
N LEU A 62 29.24 11.61 -18.82
CA LEU A 62 30.48 11.56 -18.08
C LEU A 62 31.70 11.79 -18.99
N ILE A 63 31.72 11.20 -20.18
CA ILE A 63 32.74 11.44 -21.19
C ILE A 63 32.73 12.92 -21.61
N GLY A 64 31.54 13.47 -21.85
CA GLY A 64 31.37 14.88 -22.23
C GLY A 64 31.88 15.84 -21.16
N VAL A 65 31.50 15.64 -19.89
CA VAL A 65 31.99 16.43 -18.75
C VAL A 65 33.52 16.37 -18.69
N ASN A 66 34.09 15.16 -18.66
CA ASN A 66 35.53 14.99 -18.52
C ASN A 66 36.31 15.60 -19.69
N LEU A 67 35.84 15.43 -20.92
CA LEU A 67 36.48 16.02 -22.09
C LEU A 67 36.44 17.55 -22.04
N SER A 68 35.30 18.14 -21.66
CA SER A 68 35.17 19.58 -21.51
C SER A 68 36.07 20.14 -20.40
N VAL A 69 36.18 19.43 -19.26
CA VAL A 69 37.07 19.81 -18.15
C VAL A 69 38.53 19.79 -18.59
N ILE A 70 38.97 18.69 -19.23
CA ILE A 70 40.36 18.55 -19.69
C ILE A 70 40.69 19.60 -20.75
N ALA A 71 39.85 19.76 -21.77
CA ALA A 71 40.05 20.75 -22.82
C ALA A 71 40.04 22.19 -22.26
N GLY A 72 39.11 22.49 -21.35
CA GLY A 72 39.02 23.78 -20.68
C GLY A 72 40.24 24.08 -19.81
N SER A 73 40.76 23.07 -19.10
CA SER A 73 41.98 23.17 -18.31
C SER A 73 43.20 23.47 -19.19
N ILE A 74 43.37 22.74 -20.30
CA ILE A 74 44.48 22.96 -21.25
C ILE A 74 44.45 24.39 -21.82
N ILE A 75 43.28 24.85 -22.28
CA ILE A 75 43.14 26.20 -22.86
C ILE A 75 43.37 27.26 -21.79
N SER A 76 42.82 27.06 -20.59
CA SER A 76 43.01 28.00 -19.49
C SER A 76 44.49 28.13 -19.12
N THR A 77 45.18 27.01 -18.91
CA THR A 77 46.59 27.02 -18.47
C THR A 77 47.54 27.58 -19.54
N ASN A 78 47.30 27.29 -20.83
CA ASN A 78 48.22 27.66 -21.91
C ASN A 78 47.94 29.02 -22.53
N GLU A 79 46.68 29.45 -22.64
CA GLU A 79 46.32 30.66 -23.40
C GLU A 79 45.80 31.80 -22.49
N PHE A 80 45.10 31.46 -21.39
CA PHE A 80 44.48 32.46 -20.51
C PHE A 80 45.44 32.95 -19.43
N LEU A 81 46.13 32.00 -18.79
CA LEU A 81 46.97 32.23 -17.64
C LEU A 81 48.25 33.05 -17.92
N PRO A 82 48.96 32.85 -19.05
CA PRO A 82 50.14 33.65 -19.37
C PRO A 82 49.83 35.13 -19.67
N TYR A 83 48.59 35.44 -20.05
CA TYR A 83 48.16 36.81 -20.30
C TYR A 83 47.84 37.58 -19.01
N PHE A 84 47.22 36.89 -18.04
CA PHE A 84 46.86 37.46 -16.74
C PHE A 84 48.05 37.56 -15.78
N ILE A 85 48.99 36.62 -15.88
CA ILE A 85 50.15 36.50 -14.99
C ILE A 85 51.41 36.79 -15.83
N GLY A 86 51.58 38.03 -16.27
CA GLY A 86 52.84 38.44 -16.89
C GLY A 86 54.01 38.19 -15.93
N ARG A 87 55.06 37.49 -16.40
CA ARG A 87 56.41 37.20 -15.82
C ARG A 87 56.59 37.12 -14.29
N PHE A 88 55.53 37.00 -13.48
CA PHE A 88 55.57 36.75 -12.05
C PHE A 88 55.65 35.24 -11.83
N GLY A 89 56.77 34.77 -11.25
CA GLY A 89 56.96 33.41 -10.72
C GLY A 89 56.27 32.30 -11.51
N ALA A 90 56.78 32.02 -12.71
CA ALA A 90 56.08 31.39 -13.84
C ALA A 90 55.35 30.05 -13.59
N PHE A 91 55.63 29.35 -12.49
CA PHE A 91 55.00 28.07 -12.15
C PHE A 91 54.00 28.18 -11.00
N TRP A 92 54.44 28.65 -9.82
CA TRP A 92 53.58 28.73 -8.63
C TRP A 92 52.42 29.73 -8.77
N GLY A 93 52.65 30.87 -9.45
CA GLY A 93 51.56 31.81 -9.74
C GLY A 93 50.49 31.21 -10.63
N LYS A 94 50.90 30.40 -11.62
CA LYS A 94 49.97 29.67 -12.50
C LYS A 94 49.17 28.62 -11.72
N VAL A 95 49.83 27.82 -10.89
CA VAL A 95 49.19 26.77 -10.09
C VAL A 95 48.18 27.37 -9.11
N ILE A 96 48.54 28.44 -8.40
CA ILE A 96 47.63 29.06 -7.41
C ILE A 96 46.43 29.72 -8.11
N MET A 97 46.64 30.46 -9.18
CA MET A 97 45.52 31.15 -9.87
C MET A 97 44.59 30.16 -10.58
N SER A 98 45.12 29.14 -11.27
CA SER A 98 44.28 28.14 -11.94
C SER A 98 43.62 27.17 -10.95
N GLY A 99 44.37 26.68 -9.97
CA GLY A 99 43.89 25.70 -8.98
C GLY A 99 42.99 26.33 -7.91
N CYS A 100 43.43 27.41 -7.26
CA CYS A 100 42.70 27.95 -6.11
C CYS A 100 41.59 28.94 -6.50
N ILE A 101 41.71 29.63 -7.64
CA ILE A 101 40.76 30.70 -8.00
C ILE A 101 39.86 30.24 -9.16
N LEU A 102 40.43 29.82 -10.28
CA LEU A 102 39.62 29.47 -11.45
C LEU A 102 38.82 28.17 -11.27
N THR A 103 39.41 27.14 -10.66
CA THR A 103 38.75 25.84 -10.51
C THR A 103 37.46 25.91 -9.70
N PRO A 104 37.40 26.54 -8.50
CA PRO A 104 36.14 26.70 -7.78
C PRO A 104 35.08 27.47 -8.58
N ILE A 105 35.48 28.51 -9.31
CA ILE A 105 34.56 29.28 -10.16
C ILE A 105 33.97 28.36 -11.25
N VAL A 106 34.81 27.63 -11.98
CA VAL A 106 34.34 26.70 -13.02
C VAL A 106 33.46 25.61 -12.41
N VAL A 107 33.82 25.01 -11.27
CA VAL A 107 32.99 23.98 -10.63
C VAL A 107 31.63 24.55 -10.21
N ILE A 108 31.57 25.76 -9.64
CA ILE A 108 30.29 26.38 -9.26
C ILE A 108 29.42 26.64 -10.49
N PHE A 109 29.96 27.29 -11.53
CA PHE A 109 29.19 27.72 -12.69
C PHE A 109 28.94 26.63 -13.74
N ALA A 110 29.88 25.72 -13.91
CA ALA A 110 29.85 24.66 -14.90
C ALA A 110 29.39 23.31 -14.33
N GLU A 111 29.27 23.18 -13.01
CA GLU A 111 28.88 21.91 -12.42
C GLU A 111 27.74 22.04 -11.40
N ILE A 112 27.95 22.79 -10.31
CA ILE A 112 26.98 22.85 -9.20
C ILE A 112 25.68 23.55 -9.64
N LEU A 113 25.79 24.76 -10.20
CA LEU A 113 24.61 25.52 -10.63
C LEU A 113 23.78 24.80 -11.70
N PRO A 114 24.38 24.26 -12.79
CA PRO A 114 23.62 23.51 -13.78
C PRO A 114 22.94 22.27 -13.20
N LYS A 115 23.63 21.51 -12.34
CA LYS A 115 23.03 20.33 -11.67
C LYS A 115 21.80 20.71 -10.87
N GLU A 116 21.86 21.80 -10.11
CA GLU A 116 20.74 22.24 -9.27
C GLU A 116 19.56 22.76 -10.10
N ILE A 117 19.83 23.53 -11.16
CA ILE A 117 18.79 24.01 -12.08
C ILE A 117 18.08 22.83 -12.77
N TYR A 118 18.84 21.82 -13.21
CA TYR A 118 18.27 20.62 -13.82
C TYR A 118 17.55 19.74 -12.80
N ARG A 119 17.99 19.67 -11.54
CA ARG A 119 17.29 18.95 -10.48
C ARG A 119 15.88 19.50 -10.26
N GLN A 120 15.75 20.82 -10.11
CA GLN A 120 14.46 21.47 -9.82
C GLN A 120 13.50 21.46 -11.03
N LYS A 121 14.04 21.52 -12.26
CA LYS A 121 13.25 21.66 -13.50
C LYS A 121 13.54 20.54 -14.50
N ALA A 122 13.76 19.33 -14.00
CA ALA A 122 14.23 18.16 -14.75
C ALA A 122 13.44 17.90 -16.03
N LEU A 123 12.13 17.65 -15.92
CA LEU A 123 11.28 17.31 -17.06
C LEU A 123 11.31 18.38 -18.16
N ARG A 124 11.16 19.66 -17.79
CA ARG A 124 11.11 20.77 -18.76
C ARG A 124 12.45 20.95 -19.47
N LEU A 125 13.55 20.94 -18.73
CA LEU A 125 14.88 21.21 -19.27
C LEU A 125 15.41 20.05 -20.11
N VAL A 126 15.23 18.80 -19.65
CA VAL A 126 15.64 17.62 -20.43
C VAL A 126 14.85 17.52 -21.73
N LEU A 127 13.53 17.75 -21.70
CA LEU A 127 12.71 17.74 -22.92
C LEU A 127 13.13 18.84 -23.90
N ARG A 128 13.44 20.04 -23.41
CA ARG A 128 13.95 21.15 -24.24
C ARG A 128 15.33 20.83 -24.84
N SER A 129 16.18 20.16 -24.06
CA SER A 129 17.54 19.75 -24.44
C SER A 129 17.60 18.51 -25.31
N THR A 130 16.45 17.92 -25.71
CA THR A 130 16.37 16.68 -26.51
C THR A 130 17.22 16.71 -27.78
N PHE A 131 17.25 17.85 -28.49
CA PHE A 131 18.07 17.99 -29.70
C PHE A 131 19.56 17.84 -29.39
N LEU A 132 20.04 18.54 -28.38
CA LEU A 132 21.45 18.51 -27.97
C LEU A 132 21.84 17.13 -27.42
N ILE A 133 20.95 16.47 -26.67
CA ILE A 133 21.14 15.09 -26.20
C ILE A 133 21.32 14.14 -27.39
N ARG A 134 20.55 14.31 -28.48
CA ARG A 134 20.67 13.50 -29.69
C ARG A 134 22.03 13.69 -30.37
N VAL A 135 22.46 14.93 -30.52
CA VAL A 135 23.76 15.28 -31.11
C VAL A 135 24.90 14.73 -30.25
N ALA A 136 24.86 14.94 -28.93
CA ALA A 136 25.85 14.42 -28.00
C ALA A 136 25.95 12.89 -28.06
N ARG A 137 24.81 12.19 -28.05
CA ARG A 137 24.77 10.74 -28.20
C ARG A 137 25.40 10.27 -29.51
N PHE A 138 25.21 11.01 -30.61
CA PHE A 138 25.80 10.68 -31.90
C PHE A 138 27.33 10.86 -31.89
N ILE A 139 27.81 12.01 -31.39
CA ILE A 139 29.24 12.34 -31.32
C ILE A 139 30.01 11.36 -30.43
N PHE A 140 29.46 11.04 -29.25
CA PHE A 140 30.12 10.21 -28.24
C PHE A 140 29.73 8.73 -28.30
N TYR A 141 29.02 8.31 -29.35
CA TYR A 141 28.58 6.91 -29.50
C TYR A 141 29.77 5.94 -29.51
N ILE A 142 30.79 6.22 -30.32
CA ILE A 142 31.95 5.34 -30.49
C ILE A 142 32.74 5.21 -29.18
N PRO A 143 33.13 6.31 -28.49
CA PRO A 143 33.77 6.22 -27.17
C PRO A 143 32.93 5.45 -26.15
N ALA A 144 31.61 5.68 -26.10
CA ALA A 144 30.74 5.01 -25.13
C ALA A 144 30.66 3.48 -25.36
N VAL A 145 30.64 3.02 -26.61
CA VAL A 145 30.66 1.59 -26.94
C VAL A 145 31.99 0.94 -26.54
N ILE A 146 33.11 1.63 -26.73
CA ILE A 146 34.44 1.13 -26.35
C ILE A 146 34.51 0.94 -24.82
N VAL A 147 34.08 1.95 -24.06
CA VAL A 147 34.05 1.89 -22.58
C VAL A 147 33.17 0.73 -22.11
N LYS A 148 31.98 0.55 -22.72
CA LYS A 148 31.07 -0.54 -22.38
C LYS A 148 31.69 -1.91 -22.65
N ASN A 149 32.35 -2.08 -23.80
CA ASN A 149 33.02 -3.34 -24.14
C ASN A 149 34.16 -3.63 -23.16
N MET A 150 34.95 -2.63 -22.77
CA MET A 150 35.97 -2.79 -21.73
C MET A 150 35.35 -3.23 -20.41
N ILE A 151 34.31 -2.54 -19.93
CA ILE A 151 33.64 -2.90 -18.67
C ILE A 151 33.10 -4.33 -18.72
N SER A 152 32.51 -4.77 -19.84
CA SER A 152 31.97 -6.12 -19.97
C SER A 152 33.02 -7.24 -19.96
N VAL A 153 34.29 -6.92 -20.23
CA VAL A 153 35.41 -7.85 -20.10
C VAL A 153 35.87 -7.96 -18.64
N PHE A 154 35.72 -6.90 -17.84
CA PHE A 154 36.15 -6.86 -16.44
C PHE A 154 35.05 -7.17 -15.42
N LEU A 155 33.78 -6.91 -15.74
CA LEU A 155 32.63 -7.18 -14.88
C LEU A 155 31.56 -7.96 -15.67
N PRO A 156 31.17 -9.18 -15.24
CA PRO A 156 30.07 -9.91 -15.85
C PRO A 156 28.74 -9.16 -15.68
N LYS A 157 27.90 -9.19 -16.72
CA LYS A 157 26.60 -8.48 -16.78
C LYS A 157 25.72 -8.86 -15.58
N LYS A 158 25.30 -7.87 -14.78
CA LYS A 158 24.05 -7.99 -14.03
C LYS A 158 22.89 -7.96 -15.03
N GLN A 159 22.01 -8.95 -14.91
CA GLN A 159 20.80 -9.06 -15.72
C GLN A 159 19.98 -7.79 -15.49
N LYS A 160 19.47 -7.17 -16.58
CA LYS A 160 18.46 -6.12 -16.44
C LYS A 160 17.29 -6.73 -15.69
N GLU A 161 17.09 -6.32 -14.45
CA GLU A 161 15.80 -6.47 -13.79
C GLU A 161 14.81 -5.70 -14.67
N SER A 162 14.09 -6.44 -15.50
CA SER A 162 12.83 -5.99 -16.06
C SER A 162 12.00 -5.44 -14.90
N PHE A 163 11.47 -4.23 -15.08
CA PHE A 163 10.39 -3.64 -14.29
C PHE A 163 9.13 -4.51 -14.35
N PHE A 164 9.21 -5.75 -13.88
CA PHE A 164 8.08 -6.39 -13.25
C PHE A 164 7.98 -5.66 -11.93
N LEU A 165 7.02 -4.73 -11.84
CA LEU A 165 6.62 -4.16 -10.57
C LEU A 165 6.37 -5.35 -9.63
N ASN A 166 7.29 -5.56 -8.69
CA ASN A 166 7.09 -6.57 -7.67
C ASN A 166 5.93 -6.13 -6.77
N LYS A 167 5.29 -7.07 -6.06
CA LYS A 167 4.17 -6.74 -5.16
C LYS A 167 4.55 -5.57 -4.23
N GLU A 168 5.79 -5.57 -3.73
CA GLU A 168 6.29 -4.53 -2.83
C GLU A 168 6.48 -3.16 -3.52
N GLU A 169 6.80 -3.11 -4.82
CA GLU A 169 6.88 -1.84 -5.55
C GLU A 169 5.50 -1.23 -5.81
N LEU A 170 4.47 -2.06 -6.03
CA LEU A 170 3.08 -1.60 -6.15
C LEU A 170 2.53 -1.12 -4.82
N GLU A 171 2.78 -1.86 -3.73
CA GLU A 171 2.46 -1.44 -2.36
C GLU A 171 3.11 -0.10 -2.02
N GLN A 172 4.36 0.12 -2.44
CA GLN A 172 5.02 1.41 -2.26
C GLN A 172 4.31 2.54 -3.01
N ILE A 173 3.86 2.30 -4.26
CA ILE A 173 3.12 3.30 -5.04
C ILE A 173 1.78 3.64 -4.38
N ILE A 174 1.07 2.62 -3.88
CA ILE A 174 -0.22 2.79 -3.19
C ILE A 174 -0.01 3.60 -1.90
N ASN A 175 1.00 3.26 -1.11
CA ASN A 175 1.35 3.98 0.11
C ASN A 175 1.78 5.43 -0.15
N ILE A 176 2.52 5.70 -1.23
CA ILE A 176 2.88 7.07 -1.64
C ILE A 176 1.63 7.86 -2.08
N SER A 177 0.69 7.19 -2.75
CA SER A 177 -0.55 7.82 -3.25
C SER A 177 -1.51 8.18 -2.11
N ASN A 178 -1.64 7.33 -1.09
CA ASN A 178 -2.39 7.62 0.14
C ASN A 178 -1.79 8.82 0.90
N LYS A 179 -0.47 8.82 1.12
CA LYS A 179 0.23 9.96 1.78
C LYS A 179 0.12 11.29 1.04
N SER A 180 -0.14 11.23 -0.27
CA SER A 180 -0.33 12.41 -1.11
C SER A 180 -1.79 12.91 -1.13
N GLY A 181 -2.70 12.24 -0.41
CA GLY A 181 -4.13 12.56 -0.36
C GLY A 181 -4.88 12.25 -1.65
N VAL A 182 -4.29 11.45 -2.56
CA VAL A 182 -4.92 11.06 -3.83
C VAL A 182 -5.84 9.86 -3.66
N LEU A 183 -5.57 9.03 -2.64
CA LEU A 183 -6.31 7.83 -2.32
C LEU A 183 -6.91 7.98 -0.91
N THR A 184 -8.15 7.55 -0.73
CA THR A 184 -8.76 7.44 0.61
C THR A 184 -8.27 6.18 1.35
N PRO A 185 -8.39 6.12 2.69
CA PRO A 185 -8.03 4.92 3.45
C PRO A 185 -8.77 3.66 3.01
N GLY A 186 -10.09 3.74 2.74
CA GLY A 186 -10.86 2.59 2.27
C GLY A 186 -10.49 2.12 0.86
N GLU A 187 -10.16 3.05 -0.05
CA GLU A 187 -9.63 2.69 -1.37
C GLU A 187 -8.26 2.00 -1.28
N LYS A 188 -7.44 2.36 -0.28
CA LYS A 188 -6.16 1.68 -0.02
C LYS A 188 -6.41 0.24 0.40
N GLU A 189 -7.24 0.04 1.41
CA GLU A 189 -7.57 -1.28 1.97
C GLU A 189 -8.15 -2.19 0.89
N MET A 190 -9.06 -1.66 0.07
CA MET A 190 -9.62 -2.40 -1.06
C MET A 190 -8.56 -2.82 -2.08
N MET A 191 -7.58 -1.96 -2.37
CA MET A 191 -6.49 -2.33 -3.24
C MET A 191 -5.61 -3.43 -2.64
N GLU A 192 -5.30 -3.34 -1.34
CA GLU A 192 -4.52 -4.36 -0.62
C GLU A 192 -5.23 -5.73 -0.66
N GLY A 193 -6.53 -5.78 -0.34
CA GLY A 193 -7.34 -7.00 -0.41
C GLY A 193 -7.36 -7.65 -1.80
N ILE A 194 -7.43 -6.85 -2.88
CA ILE A 194 -7.34 -7.36 -4.26
C ILE A 194 -5.99 -8.06 -4.52
N PHE A 195 -4.88 -7.52 -4.00
CA PHE A 195 -3.57 -8.16 -4.16
C PHE A 195 -3.47 -9.44 -3.34
N ASP A 196 -4.00 -9.43 -2.12
CA ASP A 196 -3.94 -10.58 -1.22
C ASP A 196 -4.73 -11.76 -1.75
N LEU A 197 -5.90 -11.54 -2.36
CA LEU A 197 -6.69 -12.58 -3.04
C LEU A 197 -5.91 -13.45 -4.04
N SER A 198 -4.89 -12.88 -4.69
CA SER A 198 -4.05 -13.62 -5.64
C SER A 198 -3.14 -14.65 -4.96
N THR A 199 -2.84 -14.43 -3.69
CA THR A 199 -1.98 -15.26 -2.85
C THR A 199 -2.74 -16.05 -1.78
N THR A 200 -3.94 -15.62 -1.39
CA THR A 200 -4.78 -16.30 -0.38
C THR A 200 -5.27 -17.66 -0.90
N GLN A 201 -5.21 -18.69 -0.06
CA GLN A 201 -5.83 -19.99 -0.31
C GLN A 201 -7.24 -20.04 0.27
N VAL A 202 -8.12 -20.85 -0.32
CA VAL A 202 -9.50 -21.04 0.15
C VAL A 202 -9.56 -21.40 1.65
N LYS A 203 -8.63 -22.23 2.14
CA LYS A 203 -8.57 -22.63 3.56
C LYS A 203 -8.43 -21.47 4.55
N GLU A 204 -7.93 -20.32 4.09
CA GLU A 204 -7.63 -19.16 4.94
C GLU A 204 -8.89 -18.33 5.22
N ILE A 205 -9.86 -18.33 4.29
CA ILE A 205 -11.09 -17.52 4.37
C ILE A 205 -12.38 -18.35 4.40
N MET A 206 -12.29 -19.68 4.28
CA MET A 206 -13.48 -20.54 4.35
C MET A 206 -14.09 -20.55 5.75
N THR A 207 -15.41 -20.71 5.80
CA THR A 207 -16.10 -21.14 7.01
C THR A 207 -15.65 -22.56 7.38
N GLN A 208 -14.94 -22.69 8.49
CA GLN A 208 -14.39 -23.97 8.97
C GLN A 208 -15.52 -24.97 9.24
N ARG A 209 -15.28 -26.26 9.01
CA ARG A 209 -16.23 -27.37 9.23
C ARG A 209 -17.05 -27.26 10.52
N VAL A 210 -16.40 -26.87 11.62
CA VAL A 210 -17.02 -26.75 12.96
C VAL A 210 -18.08 -25.65 13.04
N ASN A 211 -18.03 -24.67 12.14
CA ASN A 211 -18.94 -23.54 12.06
C ASN A 211 -19.94 -23.67 10.90
N VAL A 212 -19.89 -24.78 10.14
CA VAL A 212 -20.85 -25.01 9.05
C VAL A 212 -22.19 -25.44 9.65
N VAL A 213 -23.20 -24.59 9.48
CA VAL A 213 -24.58 -24.89 9.84
C VAL A 213 -25.23 -25.64 8.68
N ALA A 214 -25.56 -26.91 8.88
CA ALA A 214 -26.12 -27.81 7.86
C ALA A 214 -27.34 -28.57 8.38
N VAL A 215 -28.18 -29.06 7.48
CA VAL A 215 -29.42 -29.77 7.78
C VAL A 215 -29.39 -31.20 7.24
N ALA A 216 -30.02 -32.15 7.93
CA ALA A 216 -30.12 -33.53 7.46
C ALA A 216 -31.14 -33.65 6.31
N GLU A 217 -30.93 -34.58 5.37
CA GLU A 217 -31.83 -34.80 4.23
C GLU A 217 -33.27 -35.18 4.63
N ASP A 218 -33.43 -35.82 5.79
CA ASP A 218 -34.69 -36.30 6.34
C ASP A 218 -35.37 -35.33 7.33
N SER A 219 -34.77 -34.17 7.59
CA SER A 219 -35.35 -33.12 8.44
C SER A 219 -36.64 -32.53 7.87
N GLU A 220 -37.51 -32.09 8.78
CA GLU A 220 -38.73 -31.35 8.43
C GLU A 220 -38.39 -29.91 8.01
N ILE A 221 -39.23 -29.31 7.15
CA ILE A 221 -39.03 -27.92 6.68
C ILE A 221 -39.05 -26.93 7.86
N ASP A 222 -39.87 -27.19 8.88
CA ASP A 222 -39.97 -26.35 10.09
C ASP A 222 -38.65 -26.32 10.88
N GLU A 223 -37.90 -27.42 10.91
CA GLU A 223 -36.57 -27.47 11.54
C GLU A 223 -35.59 -26.56 10.80
N LEU A 224 -35.57 -26.64 9.46
CA LEU A 224 -34.73 -25.74 8.64
C LEU A 224 -35.12 -24.27 8.84
N MET A 225 -36.41 -23.96 8.91
CA MET A 225 -36.87 -22.58 9.14
C MET A 225 -36.50 -22.06 10.54
N THR A 226 -36.49 -22.94 11.55
CA THR A 226 -36.00 -22.59 12.88
C THR A 226 -34.50 -22.28 12.84
N LEU A 227 -33.72 -23.14 12.17
CA LEU A 227 -32.29 -22.96 11.98
C LEU A 227 -31.95 -21.67 11.20
N ALA A 228 -32.77 -21.36 10.20
CA ALA A 228 -32.70 -20.13 9.41
C ALA A 228 -32.89 -18.87 10.27
N GLN A 229 -33.87 -18.90 11.16
CA GLN A 229 -34.16 -17.77 12.07
C GLN A 229 -33.07 -17.61 13.13
N GLU A 230 -32.50 -18.72 13.62
CA GLU A 230 -31.45 -18.69 14.64
C GLU A 230 -30.12 -18.14 14.10
N HIS A 231 -29.73 -18.56 12.89
CA HIS A 231 -28.41 -18.25 12.33
C HIS A 231 -28.41 -17.16 11.25
N GLY A 232 -29.57 -16.77 10.71
CA GLY A 232 -29.68 -15.69 9.71
C GLY A 232 -29.11 -16.03 8.33
N HIS A 233 -28.67 -17.26 8.08
CA HIS A 233 -28.15 -17.64 6.77
C HIS A 233 -29.28 -17.80 5.74
N SER A 234 -28.94 -17.66 4.47
CA SER A 234 -29.89 -17.86 3.36
C SER A 234 -29.81 -19.26 2.74
N ARG A 235 -28.65 -19.93 2.85
CA ARG A 235 -28.35 -21.20 2.16
C ARG A 235 -27.73 -22.19 3.13
N PHE A 236 -28.27 -23.41 3.13
CA PHE A 236 -27.90 -24.46 4.09
C PHE A 236 -27.45 -25.70 3.32
N PRO A 237 -26.23 -26.21 3.54
CA PRO A 237 -25.83 -27.52 3.03
C PRO A 237 -26.75 -28.61 3.58
N VAL A 238 -27.08 -29.59 2.74
CA VAL A 238 -27.85 -30.77 3.13
C VAL A 238 -26.95 -31.98 3.14
N TYR A 239 -26.91 -32.68 4.27
CA TYR A 239 -26.08 -33.87 4.45
C TYR A 239 -26.94 -35.14 4.62
N GLY A 240 -26.37 -36.28 4.23
CA GLY A 240 -26.97 -37.60 4.40
C GLY A 240 -26.57 -38.22 5.74
N GLU A 241 -25.70 -39.24 5.72
CA GLU A 241 -25.28 -39.94 6.94
C GLU A 241 -24.36 -39.11 7.85
N SER A 242 -23.59 -38.20 7.26
CA SER A 242 -22.66 -37.32 7.97
C SER A 242 -22.37 -36.07 7.15
N ILE A 243 -21.75 -35.06 7.76
CA ILE A 243 -21.34 -33.82 7.07
C ILE A 243 -20.37 -34.06 5.91
N ASP A 244 -19.69 -35.23 5.86
CA ASP A 244 -18.84 -35.61 4.72
C ASP A 244 -19.64 -36.13 3.51
N ASP A 245 -20.93 -36.45 3.71
CA ASP A 245 -21.88 -36.90 2.68
C ASP A 245 -22.86 -35.78 2.31
N ILE A 246 -22.35 -34.74 1.65
CA ILE A 246 -23.17 -33.61 1.19
C ILE A 246 -23.96 -33.97 -0.06
N LYS A 247 -25.30 -33.87 0.01
CA LYS A 247 -26.21 -34.10 -1.13
C LYS A 247 -26.42 -32.85 -1.99
N GLY A 248 -26.30 -31.67 -1.38
CA GLY A 248 -26.59 -30.41 -2.03
C GLY A 248 -26.72 -29.26 -1.03
N PHE A 249 -27.50 -28.25 -1.39
CA PHE A 249 -27.91 -27.19 -0.49
C PHE A 249 -29.36 -26.80 -0.74
N VAL A 250 -29.98 -26.19 0.26
CA VAL A 250 -31.32 -25.60 0.16
C VAL A 250 -31.20 -24.08 0.28
N PHE A 251 -31.97 -23.37 -0.56
CA PHE A 251 -32.13 -21.92 -0.49
C PHE A 251 -33.48 -21.60 0.14
N ILE A 252 -33.48 -20.99 1.33
CA ILE A 252 -34.70 -20.78 2.12
C ILE A 252 -35.75 -19.99 1.35
N LEU A 253 -35.32 -19.05 0.51
CA LEU A 253 -36.25 -18.21 -0.24
C LEU A 253 -37.13 -19.02 -1.20
N ASP A 254 -36.65 -20.17 -1.70
CA ASP A 254 -37.46 -21.08 -2.52
C ASP A 254 -38.63 -21.67 -1.71
N ILE A 255 -38.36 -22.06 -0.46
CA ILE A 255 -39.36 -22.62 0.46
C ILE A 255 -40.39 -21.55 0.84
N ILE A 256 -39.93 -20.33 1.13
CA ILE A 256 -40.80 -19.19 1.46
C ILE A 256 -41.72 -18.85 0.28
N TYR A 257 -41.18 -18.75 -0.94
CA TYR A 257 -41.96 -18.36 -2.12
C TYR A 257 -43.04 -19.39 -2.49
N GLU A 258 -42.77 -20.68 -2.29
CA GLU A 258 -43.75 -21.74 -2.60
C GLU A 258 -44.81 -21.93 -1.50
N GLY A 259 -44.65 -21.29 -0.33
CA GLY A 259 -45.55 -21.46 0.81
C GLY A 259 -45.50 -22.88 1.38
N ALA A 260 -44.37 -23.58 1.20
CA ALA A 260 -44.21 -24.98 1.59
C ALA A 260 -44.31 -25.18 3.11
N HIS A 261 -43.98 -24.16 3.90
CA HIS A 261 -44.17 -24.17 5.36
C HIS A 261 -45.65 -24.07 5.78
N GLU A 262 -46.58 -23.69 4.90
CA GLU A 262 -48.03 -23.65 5.21
C GLU A 262 -48.77 -24.92 4.76
N LYS A 263 -48.13 -25.73 3.92
CA LYS A 263 -48.69 -26.96 3.33
C LYS A 263 -47.78 -28.14 3.68
N ASN A 264 -48.15 -28.91 4.71
CA ASN A 264 -47.45 -30.12 5.20
C ASN A 264 -47.27 -31.28 4.19
N ASP A 265 -47.34 -31.03 2.89
CA ASP A 265 -47.21 -32.03 1.82
C ASP A 265 -45.84 -32.03 1.14
N HIS A 266 -44.95 -31.09 1.47
CA HIS A 266 -43.65 -30.94 0.82
C HIS A 266 -42.50 -31.50 1.66
N LYS A 267 -41.56 -32.20 1.03
CA LYS A 267 -40.35 -32.70 1.69
C LYS A 267 -39.18 -31.79 1.40
N LEU A 268 -38.23 -31.72 2.33
CA LEU A 268 -36.99 -30.95 2.16
C LEU A 268 -36.21 -31.39 0.90
N SER A 269 -36.26 -32.69 0.58
CA SER A 269 -35.62 -33.28 -0.60
C SER A 269 -36.07 -32.68 -1.94
N ASP A 270 -37.29 -32.11 -2.01
CA ASP A 270 -37.80 -31.47 -3.22
C ASP A 270 -37.08 -30.15 -3.53
N TYR A 271 -36.41 -29.55 -2.54
CA TYR A 271 -35.74 -28.25 -2.62
C TYR A 271 -34.21 -28.34 -2.70
N ILE A 272 -33.65 -29.56 -2.71
CA ILE A 272 -32.19 -29.75 -2.74
C ILE A 272 -31.66 -29.39 -4.12
N ARG A 273 -30.72 -28.42 -4.14
CA ARG A 273 -29.97 -28.00 -5.31
C ARG A 273 -28.55 -28.55 -5.25
N ASN A 274 -27.95 -28.84 -6.42
CA ASN A 274 -26.56 -29.30 -6.49
C ASN A 274 -25.58 -28.27 -5.91
N ILE A 275 -24.59 -28.75 -5.16
CA ILE A 275 -23.46 -27.95 -4.67
C ILE A 275 -22.15 -28.45 -5.27
N ASN A 276 -21.26 -27.52 -5.62
CA ASN A 276 -19.95 -27.83 -6.16
C ASN A 276 -18.87 -27.85 -5.08
N PHE A 277 -17.82 -28.62 -5.34
CA PHE A 277 -16.70 -28.81 -4.41
C PHE A 277 -15.44 -28.10 -4.91
N VAL A 278 -14.61 -27.66 -3.96
CA VAL A 278 -13.32 -27.01 -4.25
C VAL A 278 -12.24 -27.50 -3.27
N PRO A 279 -11.00 -27.76 -3.72
CA PRO A 279 -9.93 -28.09 -2.80
C PRO A 279 -9.50 -26.88 -1.97
N GLU A 280 -9.20 -27.09 -0.70
CA GLU A 280 -8.82 -26.04 0.26
C GLU A 280 -7.54 -25.26 -0.13
N THR A 281 -6.69 -25.86 -0.97
CA THR A 281 -5.43 -25.27 -1.45
C THR A 281 -5.60 -24.35 -2.67
N LYS A 282 -6.80 -24.29 -3.26
CA LYS A 282 -7.08 -23.45 -4.44
C LYS A 282 -6.89 -21.97 -4.09
N LYS A 283 -6.41 -21.18 -5.05
CA LYS A 283 -6.30 -19.72 -4.91
C LYS A 283 -7.66 -19.06 -5.03
N VAL A 284 -7.93 -18.09 -4.16
CA VAL A 284 -9.24 -17.44 -4.08
C VAL A 284 -9.54 -16.65 -5.36
N ASP A 285 -8.57 -15.95 -5.95
CA ASP A 285 -8.74 -15.23 -7.23
C ASP A 285 -9.26 -16.12 -8.38
N LYS A 286 -8.85 -17.40 -8.42
CA LYS A 286 -9.32 -18.38 -9.39
C LYS A 286 -10.73 -18.86 -9.03
N LEU A 287 -10.98 -19.14 -7.75
CA LEU A 287 -12.31 -19.55 -7.29
C LEU A 287 -13.35 -18.45 -7.57
N PHE A 288 -13.05 -17.19 -7.26
CA PHE A 288 -13.90 -16.04 -7.51
C PHE A 288 -14.36 -15.96 -8.97
N ARG A 289 -13.41 -16.11 -9.91
CA ARG A 289 -13.71 -16.11 -11.35
C ARG A 289 -14.63 -17.27 -11.74
N GLU A 290 -14.43 -18.45 -11.18
CA GLU A 290 -15.28 -19.61 -11.47
C GLU A 290 -16.69 -19.43 -10.92
N MET A 291 -16.84 -19.06 -9.64
CA MET A 291 -18.14 -18.81 -9.01
C MET A 291 -18.91 -17.70 -9.72
N LYS A 292 -18.23 -16.64 -10.17
CA LYS A 292 -18.84 -15.59 -10.98
C LYS A 292 -19.33 -16.09 -12.34
N MET A 293 -18.58 -16.96 -13.01
CA MET A 293 -18.98 -17.52 -14.30
C MET A 293 -20.14 -18.51 -14.18
N SER A 294 -20.16 -19.34 -13.13
CA SER A 294 -21.24 -20.30 -12.90
C SER A 294 -22.40 -19.74 -12.08
N GLN A 295 -22.31 -18.48 -11.64
CA GLN A 295 -23.30 -17.78 -10.81
C GLN A 295 -23.61 -18.48 -9.48
N GLU A 296 -22.66 -19.28 -8.98
CA GLU A 296 -22.75 -19.98 -7.72
C GLU A 296 -22.45 -19.04 -6.54
N GLN A 297 -23.21 -19.20 -5.46
CA GLN A 297 -23.06 -18.37 -4.25
C GLN A 297 -22.28 -19.08 -3.14
N ILE A 298 -22.28 -20.41 -3.11
CA ILE A 298 -21.56 -21.22 -2.12
C ILE A 298 -20.92 -22.45 -2.77
N ARG A 299 -19.82 -22.94 -2.20
CA ARG A 299 -19.19 -24.23 -2.51
C ARG A 299 -18.75 -24.94 -1.24
N MET A 300 -18.76 -26.26 -1.26
CA MET A 300 -18.15 -27.06 -0.20
C MET A 300 -16.64 -27.15 -0.43
N VAL A 301 -15.87 -27.00 0.64
CA VAL A 301 -14.42 -27.10 0.61
C VAL A 301 -14.01 -28.49 1.09
N ILE A 302 -13.11 -29.13 0.34
CA ILE A 302 -12.61 -30.46 0.65
C ILE A 302 -11.09 -30.49 0.84
N ASP A 303 -10.65 -31.42 1.68
CA ASP A 303 -9.24 -31.74 1.87
C ASP A 303 -8.72 -32.73 0.81
N GLU A 304 -7.47 -33.15 1.00
CA GLU A 304 -6.76 -34.08 0.13
C GLU A 304 -7.31 -35.52 0.17
N TYR A 305 -8.05 -35.85 1.23
CA TYR A 305 -8.69 -37.13 1.46
C TYR A 305 -10.16 -37.15 0.99
N GLY A 306 -10.66 -36.02 0.49
CA GLY A 306 -12.04 -35.84 0.03
C GLY A 306 -13.05 -35.63 1.16
N GLN A 307 -12.60 -35.33 2.38
CA GLN A 307 -13.46 -34.96 3.50
C GLN A 307 -13.81 -33.47 3.42
N VAL A 308 -14.94 -33.11 4.01
CA VAL A 308 -15.36 -31.70 4.07
C VAL A 308 -14.52 -30.96 5.10
N SER A 309 -13.73 -29.98 4.62
CA SER A 309 -12.97 -29.04 5.44
C SER A 309 -13.81 -27.82 5.86
N GLY A 310 -14.84 -27.47 5.09
CA GLY A 310 -15.64 -26.29 5.34
C GLY A 310 -16.56 -25.89 4.18
N LEU A 311 -17.02 -24.64 4.22
CA LEU A 311 -17.83 -24.00 3.19
C LEU A 311 -17.22 -22.65 2.83
N ILE A 312 -17.31 -22.25 1.57
CA ILE A 312 -16.93 -20.90 1.14
C ILE A 312 -18.05 -20.27 0.32
N SER A 313 -18.35 -19.02 0.66
CA SER A 313 -19.35 -18.20 -0.02
C SER A 313 -18.70 -17.17 -0.94
N LEU A 314 -19.49 -16.61 -1.86
CA LEU A 314 -19.06 -15.47 -2.67
C LEU A 314 -18.89 -14.20 -1.80
N GLU A 315 -19.66 -14.11 -0.71
CA GLU A 315 -19.63 -13.01 0.24
C GLU A 315 -18.28 -13.01 1.00
N ASP A 316 -17.82 -14.17 1.48
CA ASP A 316 -16.51 -14.34 2.14
C ASP A 316 -15.36 -13.82 1.25
N ILE A 317 -15.45 -14.06 -0.06
CA ILE A 317 -14.44 -13.60 -1.04
C ILE A 317 -14.50 -12.09 -1.25
N ILE A 318 -15.70 -11.50 -1.21
CA ILE A 318 -15.89 -10.06 -1.37
C ILE A 318 -15.46 -9.33 -0.10
N GLU A 319 -15.73 -9.88 1.06
CA GLU A 319 -15.31 -9.36 2.37
C GLU A 319 -13.78 -9.23 2.44
N GLU A 320 -13.04 -10.23 1.93
CA GLU A 320 -11.58 -10.16 1.82
C GLU A 320 -11.07 -8.99 0.94
N ILE A 321 -11.90 -8.51 -0.01
CA ILE A 321 -11.57 -7.33 -0.82
C ILE A 321 -11.96 -6.05 -0.11
N VAL A 322 -13.21 -5.97 0.37
CA VAL A 322 -13.79 -4.69 0.78
C VAL A 322 -13.47 -4.39 2.25
N GLY A 323 -13.03 -5.38 3.02
CA GLY A 323 -13.02 -5.36 4.47
C GLY A 323 -14.45 -5.54 5.01
N GLU A 324 -14.59 -5.49 6.34
CA GLU A 324 -15.92 -5.44 6.97
C GLU A 324 -16.63 -4.16 6.48
N ILE A 325 -17.59 -4.33 5.57
CA ILE A 325 -18.50 -3.26 5.20
C ILE A 325 -19.44 -3.10 6.38
N ASN A 326 -19.27 -2.03 7.16
CA ASN A 326 -20.32 -1.60 8.08
C ASN A 326 -21.58 -1.35 7.23
N ASP A 327 -22.57 -2.22 7.36
CA ASP A 327 -23.83 -2.16 6.64
C ASP A 327 -24.59 -0.88 7.04
N GLU A 328 -25.46 -0.35 6.19
CA GLU A 328 -26.30 0.81 6.55
C GLU A 328 -27.32 0.46 7.66
N PHE A 329 -27.45 -0.84 7.96
CA PHE A 329 -28.23 -1.42 9.06
C PHE A 329 -27.38 -1.93 10.22
N ASP A 330 -26.05 -1.93 10.08
CA ASP A 330 -25.19 -2.01 11.24
C ASP A 330 -25.36 -0.69 11.97
N GLU A 331 -25.88 -0.75 13.20
CA GLU A 331 -25.90 0.42 14.06
C GLU A 331 -24.51 1.03 14.02
N VAL A 332 -24.44 2.23 13.43
CA VAL A 332 -23.30 3.12 13.46
C VAL A 332 -22.95 3.30 14.93
N GLU A 333 -22.13 2.42 15.50
CA GLU A 333 -21.42 2.66 16.73
C GLU A 333 -20.27 3.61 16.37
N GLU A 334 -20.69 4.83 16.05
CA GLU A 334 -19.89 6.00 15.79
C GLU A 334 -18.80 6.09 16.86
N SER A 335 -17.58 6.16 16.36
CA SER A 335 -16.38 6.61 17.07
C SER A 335 -16.71 7.68 18.10
N SER A 336 -16.61 7.34 19.39
CA SER A 336 -16.57 8.28 20.52
C SER A 336 -17.65 9.37 20.50
N VAL A 337 -18.93 8.98 20.57
CA VAL A 337 -20.00 9.93 20.92
C VAL A 337 -19.82 10.34 22.39
N VAL A 338 -19.38 11.58 22.63
CA VAL A 338 -19.59 12.21 23.93
C VAL A 338 -21.07 12.57 23.99
N SER A 339 -21.88 11.73 24.64
CA SER A 339 -23.25 12.12 24.97
C SER A 339 -23.21 13.23 26.02
N GLN A 340 -24.21 14.13 26.02
CA GLN A 340 -24.35 15.21 27.02
C GLN A 340 -24.44 14.70 28.48
N ASP A 341 -24.53 13.37 28.67
CA ASP A 341 -24.64 12.69 29.96
C ASP A 341 -23.33 12.11 30.52
N GLY A 342 -22.17 12.42 29.92
CA GLY A 342 -20.86 11.97 30.43
C GLY A 342 -20.54 10.49 30.15
N GLU A 343 -21.14 9.92 29.10
CA GLU A 343 -20.87 8.54 28.68
C GLU A 343 -19.97 8.52 27.44
N LEU A 344 -18.95 7.66 27.46
CA LEU A 344 -18.00 7.45 26.38
C LEU A 344 -17.99 5.97 25.98
N ILE A 345 -18.02 5.64 24.70
CA ILE A 345 -17.77 4.28 24.20
C ILE A 345 -16.54 4.33 23.32
N ILE A 346 -15.52 3.53 23.66
CA ILE A 346 -14.23 3.53 22.96
C ILE A 346 -13.71 2.12 22.74
N ASP A 347 -12.85 1.99 21.74
CA ASP A 347 -12.02 0.81 21.58
C ASP A 347 -11.04 0.70 22.76
N SER A 348 -10.92 -0.50 23.32
CA SER A 348 -10.03 -0.75 24.45
C SER A 348 -8.57 -0.91 24.04
N SER A 349 -8.26 -0.94 22.74
CA SER A 349 -6.88 -0.90 22.23
C SER A 349 -6.26 0.50 22.30
N ILE A 350 -7.02 1.55 22.64
CA ILE A 350 -6.48 2.91 22.73
C ILE A 350 -5.44 2.98 23.87
N PRO A 351 -4.28 3.61 23.64
CA PRO A 351 -3.27 3.82 24.67
C PRO A 351 -3.81 4.63 25.85
N VAL A 352 -3.38 4.27 27.07
CA VAL A 352 -3.78 4.98 28.29
C VAL A 352 -3.36 6.45 28.25
N GLU A 353 -2.17 6.74 27.73
CA GLU A 353 -1.65 8.10 27.54
C GLU A 353 -2.62 8.96 26.69
N GLU A 354 -3.12 8.43 25.56
CA GLU A 354 -4.06 9.14 24.69
C GLU A 354 -5.42 9.36 25.38
N LEU A 355 -5.88 8.40 26.19
CA LEU A 355 -7.13 8.54 26.96
C LEU A 355 -7.01 9.62 28.04
N ASN A 356 -5.87 9.69 28.71
CA ASN A 356 -5.59 10.70 29.72
C ASN A 356 -5.48 12.10 29.11
N GLU A 357 -4.78 12.24 27.98
CA GLU A 357 -4.66 13.53 27.27
C GLU A 357 -6.00 14.03 26.75
N ARG A 358 -6.85 13.14 26.24
CA ARG A 358 -8.09 13.52 25.55
C ARG A 358 -9.28 13.70 26.48
N TYR A 359 -9.35 12.94 27.57
CA TYR A 359 -10.52 12.86 28.44
C TYR A 359 -10.22 13.12 29.93
N GLU A 360 -8.96 13.43 30.29
CA GLU A 360 -8.54 13.76 31.66
C GLU A 360 -8.85 12.66 32.70
N LEU A 361 -8.85 11.39 32.28
CA LEU A 361 -9.28 10.24 33.09
C LEU A 361 -8.29 9.82 34.18
N ASN A 362 -7.06 10.35 34.20
CA ASN A 362 -5.99 10.07 35.18
C ASN A 362 -5.73 8.57 35.44
N ILE A 363 -5.96 7.70 34.46
CA ILE A 363 -5.67 6.27 34.56
C ILE A 363 -4.15 6.09 34.72
N PRO A 364 -3.65 5.28 35.66
CA PRO A 364 -2.22 5.12 35.87
C PRO A 364 -1.55 4.56 34.61
N GLU A 365 -0.34 5.02 34.32
CA GLU A 365 0.51 4.40 33.30
C GLU A 365 1.41 3.37 34.00
N GLY A 366 1.26 2.09 33.66
CA GLY A 366 2.01 0.99 34.24
C GLY A 366 3.06 0.44 33.26
N GLU A 367 4.13 -0.19 33.77
CA GLU A 367 5.07 -0.92 32.90
C GLU A 367 4.47 -2.24 32.35
N GLU A 368 3.36 -2.70 32.92
CA GLU A 368 2.73 -3.99 32.58
C GLU A 368 1.59 -3.87 31.53
N TYR A 369 1.17 -2.65 31.18
CA TYR A 369 0.13 -2.40 30.18
C TYR A 369 0.32 -1.05 29.48
N ASP A 370 -0.03 -1.00 28.19
CA ASP A 370 0.00 0.24 27.39
C ASP A 370 -1.41 0.75 27.05
N THR A 371 -2.43 -0.12 27.12
CA THR A 371 -3.80 0.12 26.60
C THR A 371 -4.86 0.02 27.68
N LEU A 372 -6.06 0.54 27.39
CA LEU A 372 -7.22 0.43 28.30
C LEU A 372 -7.61 -1.03 28.59
N ALA A 373 -7.53 -1.91 27.59
CA ALA A 373 -7.75 -3.33 27.77
C ALA A 373 -6.77 -3.92 28.79
N GLY A 374 -5.47 -3.63 28.61
CA GLY A 374 -4.42 -4.08 29.51
C GLY A 374 -4.60 -3.56 30.93
N PHE A 375 -4.97 -2.29 31.10
CA PHE A 375 -5.30 -1.72 32.41
C PHE A 375 -6.44 -2.46 33.10
N LEU A 376 -7.55 -2.71 32.40
CA LEU A 376 -8.72 -3.37 32.99
C LEU A 376 -8.46 -4.85 33.30
N GLU A 377 -7.67 -5.53 32.47
CA GLU A 377 -7.24 -6.91 32.69
C GLU A 377 -6.28 -7.03 33.87
N ASP A 378 -5.33 -6.10 34.00
CA ASP A 378 -4.42 -6.01 35.15
C ASP A 378 -5.21 -5.74 36.44
N TYR A 379 -6.10 -4.74 36.42
CA TYR A 379 -6.90 -4.35 37.57
C TYR A 379 -7.82 -5.46 38.08
N THR A 380 -8.39 -6.25 37.17
CA THR A 380 -9.32 -7.34 37.52
C THR A 380 -8.64 -8.70 37.66
N GLY A 381 -7.40 -8.85 37.19
CA GLY A 381 -6.62 -10.09 37.16
C GLY A 381 -7.12 -11.17 36.20
N VAL A 382 -8.16 -10.89 35.40
CA VAL A 382 -8.81 -11.79 34.44
C VAL A 382 -9.42 -10.99 33.29
N ILE A 383 -9.74 -11.62 32.15
CA ILE A 383 -10.45 -10.96 31.05
C ILE A 383 -11.95 -10.83 31.39
N PRO A 384 -12.48 -9.63 31.72
CA PRO A 384 -13.84 -9.44 32.20
C PRO A 384 -14.89 -9.76 31.13
N ASN A 385 -16.05 -10.30 31.50
CA ASN A 385 -17.10 -10.72 30.56
C ASN A 385 -17.88 -9.55 29.95
N VAL A 386 -18.50 -9.77 28.78
CA VAL A 386 -19.40 -8.79 28.16
C VAL A 386 -20.53 -8.44 29.14
N ASN A 387 -20.87 -7.15 29.22
CA ASN A 387 -21.78 -6.52 30.19
C ASN A 387 -21.30 -6.51 31.65
N GLN A 388 -20.07 -6.93 31.95
CA GLN A 388 -19.49 -6.76 33.28
C GLN A 388 -19.13 -5.28 33.50
N VAL A 389 -19.44 -4.77 34.69
CA VAL A 389 -19.14 -3.40 35.12
C VAL A 389 -17.98 -3.41 36.11
N ILE A 390 -16.93 -2.67 35.80
CA ILE A 390 -15.73 -2.48 36.61
C ILE A 390 -15.76 -1.05 37.12
N LYS A 391 -15.61 -0.87 38.43
CA LYS A 391 -15.55 0.46 39.05
C LYS A 391 -14.11 0.76 39.43
N TRP A 392 -13.61 1.90 38.99
CA TRP A 392 -12.29 2.38 39.35
C TRP A 392 -12.36 3.89 39.56
N GLU A 393 -12.05 4.31 40.79
CA GLU A 393 -12.25 5.68 41.28
C GLU A 393 -13.65 6.23 40.98
N ASP A 394 -13.74 7.38 40.31
CA ASP A 394 -14.99 8.06 39.95
C ASP A 394 -15.58 7.56 38.61
N TYR A 395 -14.96 6.54 38.00
CA TYR A 395 -15.34 6.01 36.69
C TYR A 395 -15.92 4.60 36.80
N SER A 396 -16.83 4.29 35.87
CA SER A 396 -17.25 2.91 35.66
C SER A 396 -17.08 2.49 34.22
N PHE A 397 -16.47 1.32 34.02
CA PHE A 397 -16.12 0.72 32.75
C PHE A 397 -17.03 -0.49 32.54
N THR A 398 -17.89 -0.45 31.53
CA THR A 398 -18.76 -1.56 31.13
C THR A 398 -18.22 -2.20 29.87
N ILE A 399 -17.91 -3.49 29.91
CA ILE A 399 -17.44 -4.21 28.73
C ILE A 399 -18.58 -4.38 27.74
N ARG A 400 -18.41 -3.89 26.51
CA ARG A 400 -19.43 -3.98 25.45
C ARG A 400 -19.16 -5.12 24.48
N SER A 401 -17.89 -5.38 24.18
CA SER A 401 -17.52 -6.50 23.32
C SER A 401 -16.18 -7.09 23.74
N LYS A 402 -15.91 -8.31 23.28
CA LYS A 402 -14.62 -9.00 23.39
C LYS A 402 -14.07 -9.23 21.99
N GLN A 403 -12.77 -9.07 21.84
CA GLN A 403 -12.02 -9.66 20.73
C GLN A 403 -11.40 -10.98 21.22
N LYS A 404 -11.05 -11.92 20.32
CA LYS A 404 -10.72 -13.33 20.63
C LYS A 404 -10.03 -13.58 21.98
N ASN A 405 -9.00 -12.79 22.33
CA ASN A 405 -8.25 -12.91 23.59
C ASN A 405 -8.09 -11.58 24.37
N SER A 406 -8.94 -10.58 24.15
CA SER A 406 -8.83 -9.25 24.79
C SER A 406 -10.20 -8.60 24.90
N ILE A 407 -10.32 -7.59 25.75
CA ILE A 407 -11.45 -6.67 25.70
C ILE A 407 -11.50 -6.02 24.29
N GLY A 408 -12.71 -5.80 23.76
CA GLY A 408 -12.94 -5.13 22.47
C GLY A 408 -13.31 -3.66 22.68
N LYS A 409 -14.58 -3.38 22.97
CA LYS A 409 -15.08 -2.03 23.28
C LYS A 409 -15.46 -1.90 24.75
N VAL A 410 -15.22 -0.71 25.32
CA VAL A 410 -15.55 -0.37 26.71
C VAL A 410 -16.39 0.90 26.74
N LYS A 411 -17.48 0.87 27.51
CA LYS A 411 -18.29 2.05 27.85
C LYS A 411 -17.80 2.63 29.18
N ILE A 412 -17.31 3.86 29.18
CA ILE A 412 -16.90 4.63 30.35
C ILE A 412 -18.04 5.57 30.76
N ASN A 413 -18.40 5.58 32.04
CA ASN A 413 -19.30 6.60 32.61
C ASN A 413 -18.46 7.56 33.47
N ILE A 414 -18.42 8.83 33.06
CA ILE A 414 -17.76 9.97 33.66
C ILE A 414 -18.84 10.77 34.39
N LYS A 415 -19.25 10.33 35.59
CA LYS A 415 -20.23 11.07 36.40
C LYS A 415 -19.57 11.66 37.64
N ASN A 416 -19.61 12.99 37.70
CA ASN A 416 -19.50 13.75 38.95
C ASN A 416 -20.61 13.24 39.90
N ILE A 417 -20.23 12.58 40.99
CA ILE A 417 -21.17 12.18 42.05
C ILE A 417 -21.43 13.43 42.91
N GLU A 418 -22.31 14.32 42.46
CA GLU A 418 -23.06 15.16 43.38
C GLU A 418 -24.38 14.45 43.69
N THR A 419 -24.41 13.80 44.84
CA THR A 419 -25.62 13.31 45.50
C THR A 419 -26.63 14.45 45.65
N GLU A 420 -27.74 14.40 44.90
CA GLU A 420 -28.96 15.09 45.28
C GLU A 420 -29.45 14.54 46.62
N GLU A 421 -29.35 15.37 47.65
CA GLU A 421 -30.13 15.24 48.88
C GLU A 421 -31.62 15.21 48.52
N LYS A 422 -32.27 14.09 48.82
CA LYS A 422 -33.73 14.03 48.88
C LYS A 422 -34.21 14.86 50.07
N ASP A 423 -34.52 16.12 49.82
CA ASP A 423 -35.39 16.90 50.69
C ASP A 423 -36.84 16.75 50.17
N VAL A 424 -37.57 15.78 50.73
CA VAL A 424 -39.03 15.75 50.68
C VAL A 424 -39.52 16.04 52.08
N SER A 425 -39.76 17.31 52.34
CA SER A 425 -40.50 17.79 53.50
C SER A 425 -41.97 17.35 53.41
N ARG A 426 -42.52 17.04 54.58
CA ARG A 426 -43.94 16.83 54.87
C ARG A 426 -44.79 18.07 54.61
#